data_AF-A0A4R3NUH3-F1
#
_entry.id   AF-A0A4R3NUH3-F1
#
_cell.length_a   1.000
_cell.length_b   1.000
_cell.length_c   1.000
_cell.angle_alpha   90.00
_cell.angle_beta   90.00
_cell.angle_gamma   90.00
#
_symmetry.space_group_name_H-M   'P 1'
#
loop_
_entity.id
_entity.type
_entity.pdbx_description
1 polymer ?
#
loop_
_entity_poly.entity_id
_entity_poly.type
_entity_poly.pdbx_seq_one_letter_code
_entity_poly.pdbx_strand_id
1 'polypeptide(L)'
;MSQAALALYLDPADTLTVSRLVEVLKDLGVASPNTIRDFMTELEAYHFIEQDPAFESRRPRYWRPLPVVIEVLVEWFAANLAILDRLDGQDRVRCFISAPDQIACLQPRFARSCIADRRWLEPPERVAFLQRSIAGGLVMDHIALLTVCAKREDDRFMVTAIDAHAIASEVQISRTHLQRTLKKVIEAGGLGWQGKAFESDMWVDGAFIDEYCGWQAVKSHHLSVAFAVLSQN
;
A
#
# COMPACT_ATOMS: atom_id res chain seq x y z
N MET A 1 -2.68 1.52 8.26
CA MET A 1 -2.16 2.07 9.54
C MET A 1 -1.03 3.06 9.31
N SER A 2 0.05 2.71 8.59
CA SER A 2 1.21 3.59 8.37
C SER A 2 0.85 4.95 7.75
N GLN A 3 -0.03 4.99 6.73
CA GLN A 3 -0.48 6.26 6.13
C GLN A 3 -1.23 7.15 7.12
N ALA A 4 -2.01 6.58 8.05
CA ALA A 4 -2.68 7.35 9.10
C ALA A 4 -1.67 7.86 10.13
N ALA A 5 -0.69 7.05 10.53
CA ALA A 5 0.36 7.46 11.46
C ALA A 5 1.21 8.61 10.90
N LEU A 6 1.61 8.52 9.63
CA LEU A 6 2.33 9.59 8.93
C LEU A 6 1.48 10.85 8.81
N ALA A 7 0.17 10.73 8.55
CA ALA A 7 -0.72 11.88 8.47
C ALA A 7 -0.86 12.62 9.81
N LEU A 8 -0.90 11.88 10.92
CA LEU A 8 -0.91 12.46 12.28
C LEU A 8 0.40 13.16 12.63
N TYR A 9 1.52 12.71 12.09
CA TYR A 9 2.82 13.35 12.31
C TYR A 9 3.03 14.58 11.43
N LEU A 10 2.71 14.47 10.13
CA LEU A 10 2.99 15.51 9.14
C LEU A 10 1.98 16.66 9.18
N ASP A 11 0.77 16.45 9.70
CA ASP A 11 -0.18 17.54 9.87
C ASP A 11 0.20 18.43 11.06
N PRO A 12 0.46 19.74 10.86
CA PRO A 12 0.78 20.66 11.94
C PRO A 12 -0.30 20.79 13.02
N ALA A 13 -1.54 20.43 12.69
CA ALA A 13 -2.69 20.48 13.60
C ALA A 13 -2.90 19.18 14.41
N ASP A 14 -2.09 18.14 14.20
CA ASP A 14 -2.21 16.86 14.90
C ASP A 14 -0.86 16.40 15.47
N THR A 15 -0.88 15.29 16.21
CA THR A 15 0.33 14.67 16.76
C THR A 15 0.24 13.15 16.76
N LEU A 16 1.35 12.49 16.45
CA LEU A 16 1.39 11.03 16.47
C LEU A 16 1.58 10.50 17.90
N THR A 17 0.47 10.06 18.49
CA THR A 17 0.46 9.24 19.71
C THR A 17 -0.30 7.94 19.46
N VAL A 18 -0.02 6.90 20.24
CA VAL A 18 -0.75 5.62 20.13
C VAL A 18 -2.25 5.81 20.35
N SER A 19 -2.63 6.61 21.35
CA SER A 19 -4.04 6.91 21.65
C SER A 19 -4.73 7.62 20.49
N ARG A 20 -4.05 8.59 19.87
CA ARG A 20 -4.59 9.34 18.73
C ARG A 20 -4.75 8.45 17.49
N LEU A 21 -3.78 7.58 17.22
CA LEU A 21 -3.88 6.61 16.13
C LEU A 21 -5.03 5.62 16.34
N VAL A 22 -5.22 5.13 17.58
CA VAL A 22 -6.37 4.29 17.94
C VAL A 22 -7.69 5.05 17.71
N GLU A 23 -7.76 6.30 18.14
CA GLU A 23 -8.96 7.13 17.98
C GLU A 23 -9.37 7.27 16.50
N VAL A 24 -8.42 7.53 15.62
CA VAL A 24 -8.66 7.70 14.17
C VAL A 24 -9.05 6.39 13.48
N LEU A 25 -8.51 5.25 13.93
CA LEU A 25 -8.67 3.98 13.22
C LEU A 25 -9.74 3.05 13.79
N LYS A 26 -10.11 3.18 15.07
CA LYS A 26 -11.00 2.23 15.75
C LYS A 26 -12.35 2.06 15.05
N ASP A 27 -12.91 3.15 14.53
CA ASP A 27 -14.27 3.15 13.95
C ASP A 27 -14.26 2.72 12.48
N LEU A 28 -13.08 2.57 11.88
CA LEU A 28 -12.91 2.11 10.49
C LEU A 28 -12.92 0.58 10.37
N GLY A 29 -12.84 -0.15 11.47
CA GLY A 29 -12.81 -1.61 11.47
C GLY A 29 -11.56 -2.24 10.83
N VAL A 30 -10.53 -1.44 10.55
CA VAL A 30 -9.29 -1.89 9.86
C VAL A 30 -8.35 -2.69 10.76
N ALA A 31 -8.40 -2.46 12.08
CA ALA A 31 -7.58 -3.13 13.07
C ALA A 31 -8.18 -2.95 14.47
N SER A 32 -7.94 -3.92 15.37
CA SER A 32 -8.31 -3.75 16.79
C SER A 32 -7.39 -2.74 17.48
N PRO A 33 -7.82 -2.10 18.60
CA PRO A 33 -6.94 -1.24 19.38
C PRO A 33 -5.64 -1.91 19.82
N ASN A 34 -5.66 -3.21 20.13
CA ASN A 34 -4.46 -3.95 20.50
C ASN A 34 -3.52 -4.12 19.31
N THR A 35 -4.06 -4.49 18.14
CA THR A 35 -3.30 -4.58 16.89
C THR A 35 -2.61 -3.26 16.53
N ILE A 36 -3.26 -2.11 16.80
CA ILE A 36 -2.66 -0.79 16.57
C ILE A 36 -1.51 -0.52 17.56
N ARG A 37 -1.62 -0.95 18.82
CA ARG A 37 -0.54 -0.83 19.81
C ARG A 37 0.65 -1.71 19.45
N ASP A 38 0.39 -2.94 19.04
CA ASP A 38 1.42 -3.89 18.60
C ASP A 38 2.15 -3.34 17.37
N PHE A 39 1.41 -2.81 16.39
CA PHE A 39 1.96 -2.13 15.22
C PHE A 39 2.92 -0.99 15.61
N MET A 40 2.54 -0.12 16.55
CA MET A 40 3.42 0.98 16.99
C MET A 40 4.66 0.46 17.72
N THR A 41 4.54 -0.65 18.45
CA THR A 41 5.66 -1.30 19.15
C THR A 41 6.63 -1.93 18.14
N GLU A 42 6.12 -2.56 17.08
CA GLU A 42 6.91 -3.09 15.98
C GLU A 42 7.66 -1.97 15.24
N LEU A 43 7.00 -0.86 14.92
CA LEU A 43 7.66 0.28 14.27
C LEU A 43 8.82 0.83 15.11
N GLU A 44 8.67 0.88 16.44
CA GLU A 44 9.75 1.28 17.35
C GLU A 44 10.88 0.24 17.34
N ALA A 45 10.56 -1.04 17.47
CA ALA A 45 11.53 -2.14 17.50
C ALA A 45 12.34 -2.28 16.20
N TYR A 46 11.73 -1.97 15.05
CA TYR A 46 12.39 -1.97 13.74
C TYR A 46 13.03 -0.62 13.38
N HIS A 47 13.06 0.35 14.30
CA HIS A 47 13.66 1.67 14.09
C HIS A 47 13.05 2.46 12.93
N PHE A 48 11.74 2.35 12.72
CA PHE A 48 11.00 3.23 11.80
C PHE A 48 10.50 4.50 12.48
N ILE A 49 10.27 4.44 13.80
CA ILE A 49 9.88 5.58 14.63
C ILE A 49 10.76 5.66 15.87
N GLU A 50 10.81 6.85 16.45
CA GLU A 50 11.42 7.10 17.75
C GLU A 50 10.57 8.07 18.57
N GLN A 51 10.82 8.14 19.87
CA GLN A 51 10.16 9.13 20.71
C GLN A 51 10.54 10.53 20.24
N ASP A 52 9.55 11.41 20.09
CA ASP A 52 9.79 12.78 19.64
C ASP A 52 10.54 13.55 20.74
N PRO A 53 11.78 14.02 20.48
CA PRO A 53 12.58 14.77 21.45
C PRO A 53 11.89 16.08 21.90
N ALA A 54 11.06 16.69 21.04
CA ALA A 54 10.32 17.91 21.37
C ALA A 54 9.31 17.70 22.51
N PHE A 55 8.94 16.44 22.77
CA PHE A 55 7.94 16.05 23.77
C PHE A 55 8.43 14.96 24.71
N GLU A 56 9.74 14.79 24.87
CA GLU A 56 10.35 13.67 25.60
C GLU A 56 9.84 13.51 27.04
N SER A 57 9.60 14.64 27.73
CA SER A 57 9.10 14.66 29.11
C SER A 57 7.58 14.56 29.24
N ARG A 58 6.83 14.56 28.12
CA ARG A 58 5.36 14.61 28.13
C ARG A 58 4.74 13.22 28.13
N ARG A 59 3.55 13.13 28.71
CA ARG A 59 2.66 11.98 28.61
C ARG A 59 1.38 12.39 27.85
N PRO A 60 0.82 11.52 26.99
CA PRO A 60 1.36 10.22 26.54
C PRO A 60 2.67 10.36 25.72
N ARG A 61 3.31 9.25 25.33
CA ARG A 61 4.49 9.32 24.44
C ARG A 61 4.07 9.81 23.05
N TYR A 62 4.85 10.74 22.51
CA TYR A 62 4.76 11.25 21.16
C TYR A 62 5.83 10.61 20.32
N TRP A 63 5.50 10.30 19.07
CA TRP A 63 6.38 9.58 18.15
C TRP A 63 6.64 10.42 16.92
N ARG A 64 7.85 10.30 16.38
CA ARG A 64 8.18 10.80 15.05
C ARG A 64 8.78 9.67 14.20
N PRO A 65 8.50 9.62 12.89
CA PRO A 65 9.24 8.77 11.98
C PRO A 65 10.71 9.21 11.91
N LEU A 66 11.61 8.25 11.65
CA LEU A 66 13.00 8.58 11.34
C LEU A 66 13.10 9.31 9.98
N PRO A 67 14.13 10.13 9.74
CA PRO A 67 14.30 10.86 8.47
C PRO A 67 14.21 9.96 7.23
N VAL A 68 14.82 8.77 7.27
CA VAL A 68 14.79 7.79 6.17
C VAL A 68 13.37 7.37 5.80
N VAL A 69 12.43 7.33 6.76
CA VAL A 69 11.03 6.99 6.48
C VAL A 69 10.35 8.10 5.68
N ILE A 70 10.71 9.37 5.92
CA ILE A 70 10.22 10.51 5.15
C ILE A 70 10.82 10.51 3.74
N GLU A 71 12.10 10.17 3.58
CA GLU A 71 12.75 10.04 2.28
C GLU A 71 12.07 8.97 1.42
N VAL A 72 11.88 7.76 1.96
CA VAL A 72 11.17 6.66 1.29
C VAL A 72 9.72 7.04 0.98
N LEU A 73 9.07 7.81 1.85
CA LEU A 73 7.71 8.31 1.60
C LEU A 73 7.67 9.26 0.39
N VAL A 74 8.64 10.18 0.28
CA VAL A 74 8.77 11.08 -0.88
C VAL A 74 8.97 10.26 -2.16
N GLU A 75 9.85 9.26 -2.15
CA GLU A 75 10.06 8.36 -3.29
C GLU A 75 8.78 7.61 -3.68
N TRP A 76 8.03 7.11 -2.69
CA TRP A 76 6.77 6.43 -2.92
C TRP A 76 5.74 7.35 -3.59
N PHE A 77 5.61 8.60 -3.13
CA PHE A 77 4.72 9.57 -3.76
C PHE A 77 5.17 9.92 -5.17
N ALA A 78 6.47 10.14 -5.40
CA ALA A 78 7.02 10.41 -6.72
C ALA A 78 6.74 9.25 -7.70
N ALA A 79 6.91 8.00 -7.27
CA ALA A 79 6.61 6.83 -8.10
C ALA A 79 5.12 6.76 -8.48
N ASN A 80 4.20 7.05 -7.54
CA ASN A 80 2.76 7.03 -7.83
C ASN A 80 2.32 8.21 -8.71
N LEU A 81 2.94 9.38 -8.55
CA LEU A 81 2.75 10.51 -9.47
C LEU A 81 3.26 10.18 -10.88
N ALA A 82 4.37 9.44 -11.00
CA ALA A 82 4.91 9.03 -12.29
C ALA A 82 3.94 8.12 -13.06
N ILE A 83 3.19 7.27 -12.33
CA ILE A 83 2.13 6.46 -12.92
C ILE A 83 1.03 7.36 -13.48
N LEU A 84 0.58 8.36 -12.74
CA LEU A 84 -0.43 9.33 -13.20
C LEU A 84 0.05 10.10 -14.43
N ASP A 85 1.28 10.61 -14.40
CA ASP A 85 1.87 11.38 -15.51
C ASP A 85 2.00 10.52 -16.78
N ARG A 86 2.27 9.22 -16.66
CA ARG A 86 2.24 8.30 -17.81
C ARG A 86 0.84 8.08 -18.39
N LEU A 87 -0.20 8.22 -17.58
CA LEU A 87 -1.59 8.03 -18.02
C LEU A 87 -2.16 9.26 -18.72
N ASP A 88 -1.82 10.48 -18.28
CA ASP A 88 -2.41 11.72 -18.78
C ASP A 88 -1.42 12.74 -19.36
N GLY A 89 -0.12 12.42 -19.37
CA GLY A 89 0.92 13.25 -19.98
C GLY A 89 1.27 14.52 -19.20
N GLN A 90 0.86 14.63 -17.93
CA GLN A 90 1.23 15.76 -17.07
C GLN A 90 2.65 15.59 -16.50
N ASP A 91 3.05 16.54 -15.64
CA ASP A 91 4.42 16.70 -15.17
C ASP A 91 4.49 16.89 -13.65
N ARG A 92 3.64 16.15 -12.93
CA ARG A 92 3.49 16.24 -11.48
C ARG A 92 4.76 15.81 -10.75
N VAL A 93 5.45 14.79 -11.25
CA VAL A 93 6.70 14.30 -10.65
C VAL A 93 7.78 15.37 -10.65
N ARG A 94 7.98 16.07 -11.77
CA ARG A 94 9.00 17.14 -11.82
C ARG A 94 8.65 18.26 -10.85
N CYS A 95 7.38 18.68 -10.80
CA CYS A 95 6.92 19.67 -9.82
C CYS A 95 7.18 19.20 -8.39
N PHE A 96 6.81 17.96 -8.05
CA PHE A 96 6.96 17.42 -6.70
C PHE A 96 8.43 17.30 -6.27
N ILE A 97 9.30 16.78 -7.13
CA ILE A 97 10.74 16.61 -6.83
C ILE A 97 11.43 17.98 -6.68
N SER A 98 10.94 19.03 -7.34
CA SER A 98 11.49 20.38 -7.17
C SER A 98 11.16 21.03 -5.81
N ALA A 99 10.19 20.49 -5.07
CA ALA A 99 9.75 20.97 -3.77
C ALA A 99 9.29 19.81 -2.86
N PRO A 100 10.19 18.91 -2.44
CA PRO A 100 9.82 17.69 -1.71
C PRO A 100 9.19 17.99 -0.34
N ASP A 101 9.47 19.15 0.26
CA ASP A 101 8.85 19.61 1.52
C ASP A 101 7.32 19.73 1.42
N GLN A 102 6.77 19.81 0.20
CA GLN A 102 5.33 19.74 -0.03
C GLN A 102 4.71 18.42 0.45
N ILE A 103 5.51 17.38 0.74
CA ILE A 103 5.03 16.12 1.34
C ILE A 103 4.24 16.35 2.63
N ALA A 104 4.62 17.35 3.44
CA ALA A 104 3.91 17.69 4.67
C ALA A 104 2.47 18.19 4.42
N CYS A 105 2.22 18.77 3.24
CA CYS A 105 0.90 19.20 2.80
C CYS A 105 0.17 18.11 1.98
N LEU A 106 0.90 17.33 1.18
CA LEU A 106 0.35 16.30 0.29
C LEU A 106 -0.15 15.10 1.09
N GLN A 107 0.70 14.55 1.95
CA GLN A 107 0.48 13.25 2.55
C GLN A 107 -0.73 13.21 3.50
N PRO A 108 -0.93 14.18 4.41
CA PRO A 108 -2.10 14.16 5.29
C PRO A 108 -3.42 14.25 4.52
N ARG A 109 -3.46 15.08 3.46
CA ARG A 109 -4.64 15.23 2.59
C ARG A 109 -4.95 13.93 1.83
N PHE A 110 -3.94 13.35 1.21
CA PHE A 110 -4.05 12.07 0.52
C PHE A 110 -4.53 10.96 1.47
N ALA A 111 -3.88 10.80 2.62
CA ALA A 111 -4.18 9.74 3.57
C ALA A 111 -5.62 9.86 4.11
N ARG A 112 -6.07 11.06 4.47
CA ARG A 112 -7.45 11.29 4.94
C ARG A 112 -8.49 10.99 3.87
N SER A 113 -8.23 11.40 2.63
CA SER A 113 -9.16 11.16 1.52
C SER A 113 -9.29 9.66 1.23
N CYS A 114 -8.16 8.94 1.24
CA CYS A 114 -8.13 7.49 1.14
C CYS A 114 -8.84 6.80 2.32
N ILE A 115 -8.64 7.28 3.55
CA ILE A 115 -9.28 6.73 4.76
C ILE A 115 -10.79 6.96 4.75
N ALA A 116 -11.27 8.07 4.17
CA ALA A 116 -12.70 8.37 4.08
C ALA A 116 -13.41 7.57 2.98
N ASP A 117 -12.68 6.95 2.04
CA ASP A 117 -13.25 6.21 0.92
C ASP A 117 -13.31 4.71 1.21
N ARG A 118 -14.52 4.19 1.41
CA ARG A 118 -14.75 2.76 1.63
C ARG A 118 -14.20 1.88 0.52
N ARG A 119 -14.19 2.35 -0.74
CA ARG A 119 -13.66 1.58 -1.87
C ARG A 119 -12.15 1.36 -1.74
N TRP A 120 -11.44 2.25 -1.05
CA TRP A 120 -10.03 2.04 -0.74
C TRP A 120 -9.84 1.14 0.48
N LEU A 121 -10.62 1.37 1.55
CA LEU A 121 -10.55 0.57 2.77
C LEU A 121 -10.97 -0.91 2.58
N GLU A 122 -11.93 -1.15 1.69
CA GLU A 122 -12.54 -2.45 1.42
C GLU A 122 -12.22 -2.86 -0.03
N PRO A 123 -11.01 -3.41 -0.30
CA PRO A 123 -10.68 -3.93 -1.62
C PRO A 123 -11.63 -5.07 -2.04
N PRO A 124 -11.81 -5.31 -3.36
CA PRO A 124 -12.49 -6.50 -3.86
C PRO A 124 -11.95 -7.78 -3.19
N GLU A 125 -12.80 -8.77 -2.94
CA GLU A 125 -12.46 -9.90 -2.06
C GLU A 125 -11.19 -10.65 -2.51
N ARG A 126 -11.04 -10.91 -3.82
CA ARG A 126 -9.87 -11.58 -4.39
C ARG A 126 -8.58 -10.78 -4.14
N VAL A 127 -8.65 -9.46 -4.32
CA VAL A 127 -7.55 -8.51 -4.04
C VAL A 127 -7.25 -8.46 -2.54
N ALA A 128 -8.29 -8.48 -1.71
CA ALA A 128 -8.19 -8.40 -0.25
C ALA A 128 -7.38 -9.56 0.36
N PHE A 129 -7.42 -10.76 -0.24
CA PHE A 129 -6.61 -11.90 0.24
C PHE A 129 -5.12 -11.58 0.29
N LEU A 130 -4.62 -10.87 -0.72
CA LEU A 130 -3.22 -10.44 -0.78
C LEU A 130 -2.99 -9.17 0.05
N GLN A 131 -3.84 -8.15 -0.10
CA GLN A 131 -3.60 -6.84 0.55
C GLN A 131 -3.70 -6.87 2.08
N ARG A 132 -4.38 -7.86 2.66
CA ARG A 132 -4.43 -8.06 4.13
C ARG A 132 -3.22 -8.82 4.68
N SER A 133 -2.37 -9.37 3.81
CA SER A 133 -1.15 -10.04 4.19
C SER A 133 0.02 -9.06 4.23
N ILE A 134 0.90 -9.20 5.22
CA ILE A 134 2.24 -8.60 5.18
C ILE A 134 2.90 -9.02 3.86
N ALA A 135 3.46 -8.04 3.15
CA ALA A 135 4.08 -8.17 1.82
C ALA A 135 3.16 -8.68 0.68
N GLY A 136 1.88 -8.93 0.93
CA GLY A 136 0.98 -9.45 -0.12
C GLY A 136 0.68 -8.43 -1.23
N GLY A 137 0.80 -7.13 -0.95
CA GLY A 137 0.78 -6.10 -1.99
C GLY A 137 1.88 -6.27 -3.02
N LEU A 138 3.11 -6.59 -2.60
CA LEU A 138 4.23 -6.86 -3.51
C LEU A 138 4.01 -8.11 -4.35
N VAL A 139 3.38 -9.14 -3.77
CA VAL A 139 2.99 -10.34 -4.51
C VAL A 139 1.93 -10.00 -5.57
N MET A 140 0.97 -9.12 -5.25
CA MET A 140 -0.01 -8.65 -6.23
C MET A 140 0.64 -7.85 -7.36
N ASP A 141 1.59 -6.97 -7.05
CA ASP A 141 2.33 -6.20 -8.06
C ASP A 141 3.13 -7.12 -8.98
N HIS A 142 3.76 -8.17 -8.43
CA HIS A 142 4.46 -9.18 -9.21
C HIS A 142 3.49 -9.93 -10.15
N ILE A 143 2.32 -10.35 -9.65
CA ILE A 143 1.29 -11.00 -10.48
C ILE A 143 0.84 -10.07 -11.61
N ALA A 144 0.56 -8.81 -11.30
CA ALA A 144 0.16 -7.82 -12.30
C ALA A 144 1.25 -7.63 -13.37
N LEU A 145 2.52 -7.59 -12.98
CA LEU A 145 3.65 -7.47 -13.91
C LEU A 145 3.72 -8.64 -14.90
N LEU A 146 3.44 -9.87 -14.46
CA LEU A 146 3.42 -11.04 -15.34
C LEU A 146 2.39 -10.89 -16.47
N THR A 147 1.32 -10.14 -16.25
CA THR A 147 0.25 -9.95 -17.25
C THR A 147 0.57 -8.93 -18.34
N VAL A 148 1.54 -8.03 -18.12
CA VAL A 148 1.84 -6.89 -19.02
C VAL A 148 2.23 -7.35 -20.42
N CYS A 149 3.04 -8.42 -20.51
CA CYS A 149 3.51 -8.98 -21.78
C CYS A 149 2.85 -10.33 -22.11
N ALA A 150 1.85 -10.75 -21.31
CA ALA A 150 1.21 -12.03 -21.46
C ALA A 150 0.21 -12.04 -22.62
N LYS A 151 0.08 -13.19 -23.26
CA LYS A 151 -1.01 -13.41 -24.22
C LYS A 151 -2.32 -13.55 -23.44
N ARG A 152 -3.35 -12.79 -23.85
CA ARG A 152 -4.70 -12.93 -23.32
C ARG A 152 -5.50 -13.91 -24.18
N GLU A 153 -6.03 -14.98 -23.57
CA GLU A 153 -6.85 -16.02 -24.19
C GLU A 153 -8.06 -16.29 -23.30
N ASP A 154 -9.27 -16.28 -23.85
CA ASP A 154 -10.52 -16.55 -23.11
C ASP A 154 -10.61 -15.82 -21.76
N ASP A 155 -10.30 -14.53 -21.80
CA ASP A 155 -10.27 -13.64 -20.63
C ASP A 155 -9.25 -14.00 -19.54
N ARG A 156 -8.20 -14.73 -19.91
CA ARG A 156 -7.10 -15.09 -19.01
C ARG A 156 -5.75 -14.71 -19.60
N PHE A 157 -4.84 -14.26 -18.74
CA PHE A 157 -3.46 -14.01 -19.11
C PHE A 157 -2.64 -15.28 -18.92
N MET A 158 -2.04 -15.78 -20.00
CA MET A 158 -1.18 -16.95 -19.95
C MET A 158 0.24 -16.55 -19.55
N VAL A 159 0.71 -17.06 -18.43
CA VAL A 159 2.00 -16.69 -17.82
C VAL A 159 2.77 -17.93 -17.39
N THR A 160 4.09 -17.83 -17.34
CA THR A 160 4.91 -18.89 -16.77
C THR A 160 4.59 -19.04 -15.28
N ALA A 161 4.72 -20.26 -14.76
CA ALA A 161 4.48 -20.53 -13.34
C ALA A 161 5.34 -19.64 -12.44
N ILE A 162 4.73 -19.08 -11.41
CA ILE A 162 5.45 -18.35 -10.37
C ILE A 162 6.34 -19.29 -9.56
N ASP A 163 7.60 -18.90 -9.38
CA ASP A 163 8.46 -19.53 -8.37
C ASP A 163 8.13 -18.95 -6.99
N ALA A 164 7.28 -19.64 -6.25
CA ALA A 164 6.89 -19.25 -4.91
C ALA A 164 8.09 -19.16 -3.93
N HIS A 165 9.19 -19.87 -4.18
CA HIS A 165 10.41 -19.75 -3.38
C HIS A 165 11.11 -18.42 -3.67
N ALA A 166 11.31 -18.09 -4.95
CA ALA A 166 11.91 -16.83 -5.36
C ALA A 166 11.11 -15.63 -4.82
N ILE A 167 9.78 -15.64 -5.00
CA ILE A 167 8.89 -14.57 -4.52
C ILE A 167 8.96 -14.46 -2.99
N ALA A 168 8.85 -15.57 -2.25
CA ALA A 168 8.91 -15.54 -0.79
C ALA A 168 10.23 -14.97 -0.27
N SER A 169 11.34 -15.32 -0.93
CA SER A 169 12.67 -14.78 -0.62
C SER A 169 12.77 -13.29 -0.94
N GLU A 170 12.25 -12.85 -2.09
CA GLU A 170 12.28 -11.44 -2.49
C GLU A 170 11.46 -10.56 -1.54
N VAL A 171 10.27 -11.01 -1.16
CA VAL A 171 9.35 -10.23 -0.31
C VAL A 171 9.50 -10.53 1.19
N GLN A 172 10.53 -11.31 1.57
CA GLN A 172 10.92 -11.62 2.96
C GLN A 172 9.78 -12.20 3.83
N ILE A 173 8.99 -13.12 3.27
CA ILE A 173 7.95 -13.86 4.01
C ILE A 173 8.19 -15.37 3.98
N SER A 174 7.59 -16.10 4.92
CA SER A 174 7.67 -17.57 4.88
C SER A 174 6.91 -18.13 3.67
N ARG A 175 7.48 -19.17 3.05
CA ARG A 175 6.85 -19.91 1.95
C ARG A 175 5.46 -20.43 2.33
N THR A 176 5.32 -20.98 3.53
CA THR A 176 4.03 -21.50 4.03
C THR A 176 2.96 -20.41 4.07
N HIS A 177 3.33 -19.20 4.50
CA HIS A 177 2.41 -18.07 4.54
C HIS A 177 2.02 -17.59 3.14
N LEU A 178 2.98 -17.51 2.22
CA LEU A 178 2.71 -17.18 0.81
C LEU A 178 1.77 -18.20 0.16
N GLN A 179 2.08 -19.49 0.27
CA GLN A 179 1.26 -20.57 -0.30
C GLN A 179 -0.17 -20.55 0.24
N ARG A 180 -0.34 -20.32 1.55
CA ARG A 180 -1.68 -20.21 2.16
C ARG A 180 -2.46 -19.02 1.62
N THR A 181 -1.77 -17.90 1.33
CA THR A 181 -2.41 -16.70 0.78
C THR A 181 -2.81 -16.91 -0.68
N LEU A 182 -1.90 -17.45 -1.51
CA LEU A 182 -2.16 -17.78 -2.91
C LEU A 182 -3.29 -18.81 -3.05
N LYS A 183 -3.37 -19.79 -2.15
CA LYS A 183 -4.44 -20.79 -2.14
C LYS A 183 -5.84 -20.15 -2.10
N LYS A 184 -6.02 -19.09 -1.31
CA LYS A 184 -7.31 -18.36 -1.25
C LYS A 184 -7.65 -17.68 -2.57
N VAL A 185 -6.66 -17.09 -3.23
CA VAL A 185 -6.84 -16.47 -4.56
C VAL A 185 -7.19 -17.52 -5.61
N ILE A 186 -6.55 -18.69 -5.56
CA ILE A 186 -6.83 -19.84 -6.45
C ILE A 186 -8.25 -20.37 -6.21
N GLU A 187 -8.63 -20.59 -4.94
CA GLU A 187 -9.97 -21.04 -4.56
C GLU A 187 -11.06 -20.05 -5.01
N ALA A 188 -10.74 -18.75 -5.03
CA ALA A 188 -11.61 -17.70 -5.54
C ALA A 188 -11.49 -17.47 -7.07
N GLY A 189 -10.74 -18.31 -7.78
CA GLY A 189 -10.64 -18.27 -9.24
C GLY A 189 -9.81 -17.12 -9.82
N GLY A 190 -8.99 -16.44 -9.03
CA GLY A 190 -8.10 -15.38 -9.54
C GLY A 190 -6.85 -15.91 -10.26
N LEU A 191 -6.44 -17.14 -9.93
CA LEU A 191 -5.25 -17.80 -10.47
C LEU A 191 -5.53 -19.29 -10.70
N GLY A 192 -4.84 -19.90 -11.65
CA GLY A 192 -4.83 -21.35 -11.79
C GLY A 192 -3.77 -21.86 -12.76
N TRP A 193 -3.77 -23.16 -13.01
CA TRP A 193 -2.80 -23.85 -13.86
C TRP A 193 -3.48 -24.55 -15.00
N GLN A 194 -2.80 -24.69 -16.14
CA GLN A 194 -3.27 -25.53 -17.24
C GLN A 194 -3.18 -27.02 -16.91
N GLY A 195 -2.20 -27.41 -16.08
CA GLY A 195 -1.97 -28.77 -15.65
C GLY A 195 -1.74 -28.86 -14.14
N LYS A 196 -0.70 -29.57 -13.73
CA LYS A 196 -0.36 -29.71 -12.31
C LYS A 196 0.08 -28.36 -11.72
N ALA A 197 -0.49 -28.01 -10.57
CA ALA A 197 -0.20 -26.76 -9.89
C ALA A 197 1.30 -26.61 -9.61
N PHE A 198 1.85 -25.43 -9.91
CA PHE A 198 3.27 -25.07 -9.78
C PHE A 198 4.25 -25.87 -10.66
N GLU A 199 3.76 -26.75 -11.54
CA GLU A 199 4.57 -27.58 -12.44
C GLU A 199 4.20 -27.39 -13.92
N SER A 200 3.24 -26.51 -14.21
CA SER A 200 2.76 -26.20 -15.57
C SER A 200 2.56 -24.69 -15.71
N ASP A 201 2.29 -24.24 -16.93
CA ASP A 201 1.96 -22.83 -17.16
C ASP A 201 0.73 -22.41 -16.34
N MET A 202 0.81 -21.19 -15.83
CA MET A 202 -0.20 -20.58 -14.99
C MET A 202 -1.07 -19.66 -15.86
N TRP A 203 -2.30 -19.44 -15.43
CA TRP A 203 -3.15 -18.40 -15.95
C TRP A 203 -3.57 -17.46 -14.82
N VAL A 204 -3.74 -16.18 -15.17
CA VAL A 204 -4.27 -15.14 -14.29
C VAL A 204 -5.61 -14.68 -14.87
N ASP A 205 -6.64 -14.63 -14.04
CA ASP A 205 -7.98 -14.20 -14.47
C ASP A 205 -7.99 -12.71 -14.84
N GLY A 206 -8.59 -12.36 -15.97
CA GLY A 206 -8.66 -10.98 -16.47
C GLY A 206 -9.44 -10.07 -15.53
N ALA A 207 -10.61 -10.52 -15.06
CA ALA A 207 -11.41 -9.77 -14.10
C ALA A 207 -10.70 -9.57 -12.76
N PHE A 208 -9.82 -10.48 -12.34
CA PHE A 208 -9.00 -10.29 -11.14
C PHE A 208 -7.99 -9.15 -11.31
N ILE A 209 -7.40 -8.99 -12.49
CA ILE A 209 -6.55 -7.84 -12.80
C ILE A 209 -7.37 -6.55 -12.85
N ASP A 210 -8.55 -6.58 -13.47
CA ASP A 210 -9.43 -5.41 -13.54
C ASP A 210 -9.89 -4.95 -12.15
N GLU A 211 -10.19 -5.89 -11.24
CA GLU A 211 -10.47 -5.60 -9.82
C GLU A 211 -9.31 -4.90 -9.14
N TYR A 212 -8.08 -5.37 -9.36
CA TYR A 212 -6.89 -4.76 -8.80
C TYR A 212 -6.65 -3.36 -9.35
N CYS A 213 -6.72 -3.20 -10.68
CA CYS A 213 -6.58 -1.92 -11.35
C CYS A 213 -7.65 -0.92 -10.90
N GLY A 214 -8.91 -1.36 -10.76
CA GLY A 214 -10.01 -0.54 -10.25
C GLY A 214 -9.77 -0.08 -8.81
N TRP A 215 -9.27 -0.96 -7.94
CA TRP A 215 -8.91 -0.59 -6.56
C TRP A 215 -7.73 0.39 -6.52
N GLN A 216 -6.69 0.18 -7.33
CA GLN A 216 -5.56 1.11 -7.47
C GLN A 216 -5.99 2.47 -8.02
N ALA A 217 -6.97 2.51 -8.91
CA ALA A 217 -7.50 3.75 -9.47
C ALA A 217 -8.12 4.66 -8.39
N VAL A 218 -8.70 4.09 -7.33
CA VAL A 218 -9.21 4.87 -6.18
C VAL A 218 -8.08 5.63 -5.49
N LYS A 219 -6.96 4.95 -5.19
CA LYS A 219 -5.76 5.59 -4.63
C LYS A 219 -5.21 6.67 -5.57
N SER A 220 -5.07 6.34 -6.85
CA SER A 220 -4.54 7.25 -7.87
C SER A 220 -5.41 8.50 -8.02
N HIS A 221 -6.74 8.35 -7.92
CA HIS A 221 -7.67 9.48 -7.91
C HIS A 221 -7.43 10.41 -6.71
N HIS A 222 -7.38 9.87 -5.49
CA HIS A 222 -7.14 10.68 -4.29
C HIS A 222 -5.77 11.36 -4.30
N LEU A 223 -4.75 10.71 -4.86
CA LEU A 223 -3.44 11.31 -5.06
C LEU A 223 -3.50 12.49 -6.06
N SER A 224 -4.15 12.30 -7.20
CA SER A 224 -4.30 13.34 -8.22
C SER A 224 -5.01 14.58 -7.67
N VAL A 225 -6.13 14.38 -6.95
CA VAL A 225 -6.88 15.46 -6.30
C VAL A 225 -6.04 16.17 -5.24
N ALA A 226 -5.37 15.42 -4.36
CA ALA A 226 -4.54 16.01 -3.30
C ALA A 226 -3.38 16.83 -3.88
N PHE A 227 -2.79 16.38 -4.99
CA PHE A 227 -1.72 17.08 -5.69
C PHE A 227 -2.22 18.36 -6.37
N ALA A 228 -3.38 18.33 -7.03
CA ALA A 228 -3.93 19.48 -7.74
C ALA A 228 -4.14 20.71 -6.84
N VAL A 229 -4.44 20.50 -5.55
CA VAL A 229 -4.57 21.58 -4.56
C VAL A 229 -3.22 22.24 -4.23
N LEU A 230 -2.11 21.51 -4.34
CA LEU A 230 -0.77 22.07 -4.12
C LEU A 230 -0.35 23.00 -5.26
N SER A 231 -0.71 22.68 -6.50
CA SER A 231 -0.37 23.47 -7.68
C SER A 231 -1.17 24.79 -7.80
N GLN A 232 -2.14 25.03 -6.92
CA GLN A 232 -2.96 26.24 -6.89
C GLN A 232 -2.53 27.25 -5.82
N ASN A 233 -1.55 26.91 -4.97
CA ASN A 233 -0.95 27.79 -3.96
C ASN A 233 0.48 28.16 -4.35
#